data_AF-A0AAC9IW93-F1
#
_entry.id   AF-A0AAC9IW93-F1
#
_cell.length_a   1.000
_cell.length_b   1.000
_cell.length_c   1.000
_cell.angle_alpha   90.00
_cell.angle_beta   90.00
_cell.angle_gamma   90.00
#
_symmetry.space_group_name_H-M   'P 1'
#
loop_
_entity.id
_entity.type
_entity.pdbx_description
1 polymer ?
#
loop_
_entity_poly.entity_id
_entity_poly.type
_entity_poly.pdbx_seq_one_letter_code
_entity_poly.pdbx_strand_id
1 'polypeptide(L)'
;MSDVISDASLRLAGPSSPQRGFSAIFSRTFALLLAIIFALILLGGCAGSEGKKDDTDIWPEAKLYSEATDKMNDADFAKCGKYFEKLEARFPFGPYSQQAQINSAYCYWKAQEQAQALIAIDRFIKLHQGSPTLDYAYYLKGLITFNDDLGWLGNFTGQDLSERDPKAAKEAFESFKTVVDRFPDSKYAPDSLDRMRYIVNSLAEADVNVARFYYQRGAYLASANRAQLVIRDYDRAPAVEEALYILVKSYEKLGLTQLSNDSARVFALNFPDSTMLETGQRVKKEVKWWQFWNK
;
A
#
# COMPACT_ATOMS: atom_id res chain seq x y z
N MET A 1 45.61 83.87 -30.91
CA MET A 1 46.18 83.72 -32.27
C MET A 1 46.02 82.25 -32.61
N SER A 2 45.14 81.79 -33.48
CA SER A 2 44.35 82.42 -34.56
C SER A 2 43.16 81.49 -34.89
N ASP A 3 41.98 82.06 -35.10
CA ASP A 3 40.80 81.41 -35.70
C ASP A 3 41.05 81.02 -37.16
N VAL A 4 40.41 79.95 -37.66
CA VAL A 4 39.89 79.84 -39.05
C VAL A 4 38.73 78.79 -39.16
N ILE A 5 37.49 79.28 -39.32
CA ILE A 5 36.42 79.02 -40.37
C ILE A 5 35.87 77.56 -40.55
N SER A 6 34.56 77.23 -40.32
CA SER A 6 33.30 77.42 -41.12
C SER A 6 33.28 76.69 -42.48
N ASP A 7 32.21 76.16 -43.12
CA ASP A 7 30.77 76.00 -42.88
C ASP A 7 30.16 75.05 -43.97
N ALA A 8 28.91 74.63 -43.75
CA ALA A 8 27.80 74.43 -44.70
C ALA A 8 27.75 73.35 -45.82
N SER A 9 26.79 72.43 -45.62
CA SER A 9 25.68 72.05 -46.54
C SER A 9 25.93 71.18 -47.80
N LEU A 10 25.21 70.05 -47.88
CA LEU A 10 24.23 69.78 -48.95
C LEU A 10 23.49 68.43 -48.74
N ARG A 11 22.16 68.52 -48.83
CA ARG A 11 21.18 67.42 -48.86
C ARG A 11 21.30 66.64 -50.17
N LEU A 12 20.78 65.39 -50.21
CA LEU A 12 19.83 64.90 -51.23
C LEU A 12 19.26 63.52 -50.85
N ALA A 13 18.03 63.29 -51.32
CA ALA A 13 17.09 62.25 -50.92
C ALA A 13 17.18 60.96 -51.75
N GLY A 14 16.57 59.87 -51.26
CA GLY A 14 16.31 58.62 -51.99
C GLY A 14 15.42 57.64 -51.19
N PRO A 15 14.59 56.79 -51.83
CA PRO A 15 13.15 56.76 -51.56
C PRO A 15 12.60 55.56 -50.76
N SER A 16 11.33 55.70 -50.39
CA SER A 16 10.40 54.76 -49.77
C SER A 16 10.03 53.56 -50.65
N SER A 17 9.82 52.39 -50.02
CA SER A 17 8.81 51.42 -50.47
C SER A 17 8.28 50.54 -49.32
N PRO A 18 7.00 50.12 -49.35
CA PRO A 18 6.32 49.44 -48.24
C PRO A 18 6.22 47.93 -48.49
N GLN A 19 6.44 47.09 -47.46
CA GLN A 19 6.04 45.68 -47.53
C GLN A 19 4.81 45.41 -46.67
N ARG A 20 3.74 45.12 -47.41
CA ARG A 20 2.39 44.77 -46.97
C ARG A 20 2.39 43.44 -46.23
N GLY A 21 1.69 43.38 -45.11
CA GLY A 21 1.31 42.14 -44.44
C GLY A 21 0.26 41.39 -45.28
N PHE A 22 0.57 40.16 -45.67
CA PHE A 22 -0.38 39.20 -46.25
C PHE A 22 0.20 37.77 -46.12
N SER A 23 0.53 37.34 -44.91
CA SER A 23 1.00 35.95 -44.68
C SER A 23 0.51 35.30 -43.38
N ALA A 24 -0.12 36.06 -42.47
CA ALA A 24 -0.52 35.54 -41.15
C ALA A 24 -1.92 34.88 -41.09
N ILE A 25 -2.74 35.00 -42.15
CA ILE A 25 -4.13 34.51 -42.12
C ILE A 25 -4.21 33.04 -42.58
N PHE A 26 -3.38 32.63 -43.54
CA PHE A 26 -3.45 31.28 -44.13
C PHE A 26 -2.85 30.18 -43.22
N SER A 27 -1.91 30.52 -42.32
CA SER A 27 -1.33 29.53 -41.39
C SER A 27 -2.25 29.20 -40.21
N ARG A 28 -3.09 30.15 -39.80
CA ARG A 28 -4.02 29.99 -38.67
C ARG A 28 -5.20 29.08 -39.01
N THR A 29 -5.74 29.17 -40.23
CA THR A 29 -6.83 28.32 -40.69
C THR A 29 -6.39 26.87 -40.92
N PHE A 30 -5.16 26.66 -41.42
CA PHE A 30 -4.59 25.33 -41.56
C PHE A 30 -4.29 24.66 -40.20
N ALA A 31 -3.77 25.43 -39.23
CA ALA A 31 -3.54 24.93 -37.87
C ALA A 31 -4.85 24.57 -37.14
N LEU A 32 -5.93 25.34 -37.35
CA LEU A 32 -7.26 25.04 -36.81
C LEU A 32 -7.86 23.77 -37.41
N LEU A 33 -7.73 23.56 -38.73
CA LEU A 33 -8.18 22.34 -39.40
C LEU A 33 -7.42 21.10 -38.90
N LEU A 34 -6.10 21.21 -38.71
CA LEU A 34 -5.29 20.12 -38.20
C LEU A 34 -5.66 19.75 -36.75
N ALA A 35 -5.95 20.75 -35.91
CA ALA A 35 -6.39 20.56 -34.53
C ALA A 35 -7.77 19.88 -34.44
N ILE A 36 -8.70 20.21 -35.35
CA ILE A 36 -10.03 19.58 -35.41
C ILE A 36 -9.91 18.12 -35.87
N ILE A 37 -9.06 17.82 -36.85
CA ILE A 37 -8.80 16.45 -37.31
C ILE A 37 -8.16 15.62 -36.18
N PHE A 38 -7.21 16.20 -35.44
CA PHE A 38 -6.60 15.53 -34.29
C PHE A 38 -7.61 15.28 -33.15
N ALA A 39 -8.51 16.23 -32.88
CA ALA A 39 -9.60 16.04 -31.93
C ALA A 39 -10.57 14.93 -32.35
N LEU A 40 -10.89 14.82 -33.64
CA LEU A 40 -11.73 13.75 -34.19
C LEU A 40 -11.06 12.36 -34.06
N ILE A 41 -9.73 12.27 -34.22
CA ILE A 41 -8.98 11.02 -34.00
C ILE A 41 -8.98 10.63 -32.51
N LEU A 42 -8.84 11.60 -31.61
CA LEU A 42 -8.94 11.35 -30.17
C LEU A 42 -10.35 10.92 -29.72
N LEU A 43 -11.40 11.44 -30.36
CA LEU A 43 -12.79 11.06 -30.10
C LEU A 43 -13.16 9.69 -30.69
N GLY A 44 -12.48 9.25 -31.75
CA GLY A 44 -12.67 7.92 -32.37
C GLY A 44 -12.07 6.74 -31.60
N GLY A 45 -11.22 7.00 -30.59
CA GLY A 45 -10.56 5.96 -29.79
C GLY A 45 -11.46 5.27 -28.74
N CYS A 46 -12.62 5.86 -28.42
CA CYS A 46 -13.54 5.32 -27.42
C CYS A 46 -14.72 4.50 -28.00
N ALA A 47 -14.78 4.27 -29.31
CA ALA A 47 -15.78 3.40 -29.95
C ALA A 47 -15.27 1.96 -30.17
N GLY A 48 -14.18 1.57 -29.50
CA GLY A 48 -13.53 0.28 -29.64
C GLY A 48 -13.86 -0.73 -28.55
N SER A 49 -15.13 -1.16 -28.45
CA SER A 49 -15.48 -2.55 -28.08
C SER A 49 -16.96 -2.80 -28.38
N GLU A 50 -17.32 -2.86 -29.66
CA GLU A 50 -18.56 -3.54 -30.05
C GLU A 50 -18.51 -4.96 -29.49
N GLY A 51 -19.57 -5.32 -28.75
CA GLY A 51 -19.65 -6.53 -27.94
C GLY A 51 -19.23 -7.77 -28.71
N LYS A 52 -18.09 -8.35 -28.32
CA LYS A 52 -17.89 -9.78 -28.52
C LYS A 52 -19.06 -10.46 -27.83
N LYS A 53 -19.91 -11.11 -28.61
CA LYS A 53 -20.98 -11.97 -28.10
C LYS A 53 -20.32 -12.90 -27.10
N ASP A 54 -20.73 -12.79 -25.85
CA ASP A 54 -20.08 -13.50 -24.77
C ASP A 54 -20.56 -14.96 -24.82
N ASP A 55 -19.87 -15.76 -25.63
CA ASP A 55 -20.24 -17.16 -25.87
C ASP A 55 -20.23 -18.00 -24.57
N THR A 56 -19.70 -17.45 -23.47
CA THR A 56 -19.72 -18.07 -22.14
C THR A 56 -21.13 -18.18 -21.54
N ASP A 57 -22.08 -17.36 -21.98
CA ASP A 57 -23.47 -17.36 -21.49
C ASP A 57 -24.22 -18.66 -21.82
N ILE A 58 -23.74 -19.42 -22.81
CA ILE A 58 -24.35 -20.68 -23.24
C ILE A 58 -23.62 -21.87 -22.60
N TRP A 59 -22.47 -21.66 -21.96
CA TRP A 59 -21.67 -22.76 -21.42
C TRP A 59 -22.39 -23.47 -20.26
N PRO A 60 -22.29 -24.80 -20.19
CA PRO A 60 -22.75 -25.56 -19.03
C PRO A 60 -21.83 -25.29 -17.82
N GLU A 61 -22.35 -25.49 -16.60
CA GLU A 61 -21.66 -25.20 -15.34
C GLU A 61 -20.25 -25.80 -15.28
N ALA A 62 -20.11 -27.09 -15.59
CA ALA A 62 -18.82 -27.78 -15.53
C ALA A 62 -17.79 -27.20 -16.51
N LYS A 63 -18.22 -26.76 -17.69
CA LYS A 63 -17.34 -26.11 -18.66
C LYS A 63 -16.91 -24.74 -18.15
N LEU A 64 -17.85 -23.95 -17.62
CA LEU A 64 -17.54 -22.64 -17.06
C LEU A 64 -16.57 -22.73 -15.89
N TYR A 65 -16.73 -23.73 -15.02
CA TYR A 65 -15.80 -23.99 -13.92
C TYR A 65 -14.41 -24.39 -14.40
N SER A 66 -14.32 -25.30 -15.38
CA SER A 66 -13.05 -25.73 -15.96
C SER A 66 -12.31 -24.55 -16.58
N GLU A 67 -12.98 -23.78 -17.43
CA GLU A 67 -12.40 -22.63 -18.11
C GLU A 67 -11.98 -21.53 -17.11
N ALA A 68 -12.76 -21.29 -16.05
CA ALA A 68 -12.38 -20.38 -14.98
C ALA A 68 -11.11 -20.85 -14.26
N THR A 69 -11.02 -22.15 -13.99
CA THR A 69 -9.84 -22.78 -13.37
C THR A 69 -8.62 -22.71 -14.28
N ASP A 70 -8.80 -22.91 -15.59
CA ASP A 70 -7.72 -22.76 -16.57
C ASP A 70 -7.22 -21.31 -16.61
N LYS A 71 -8.11 -20.31 -16.60
CA LYS A 71 -7.70 -18.90 -16.50
C LYS A 71 -6.99 -18.57 -15.18
N MET A 72 -7.39 -19.22 -14.08
CA MET A 72 -6.69 -19.10 -12.80
C MET A 72 -5.26 -19.66 -12.88
N ASN A 73 -5.08 -20.80 -13.55
CA ASN A 73 -3.77 -21.45 -13.74
C ASN A 73 -2.89 -20.66 -14.74
N ASP A 74 -3.49 -20.07 -15.77
CA ASP A 74 -2.83 -19.20 -16.76
C ASP A 74 -2.43 -17.83 -16.18
N ALA A 75 -2.77 -17.54 -14.92
CA ALA A 75 -2.64 -16.23 -14.28
C ALA A 75 -3.41 -15.09 -14.99
N ASP A 76 -4.40 -15.42 -15.82
CA ASP A 76 -5.36 -14.45 -16.37
C ASP A 76 -6.46 -14.19 -15.32
N PHE A 77 -6.05 -13.54 -14.22
CA PHE A 77 -6.89 -13.32 -13.05
C PHE A 77 -8.10 -12.42 -13.34
N ALA A 78 -7.98 -11.50 -14.30
CA ALA A 78 -9.06 -10.63 -14.72
C ALA A 78 -10.21 -11.41 -15.37
N LYS A 79 -9.91 -12.40 -16.24
CA LYS A 79 -10.94 -13.29 -16.79
C LYS A 79 -11.39 -14.33 -15.77
N CYS A 80 -10.47 -14.86 -14.96
CA CYS A 80 -10.78 -15.81 -13.91
C CYS A 80 -11.90 -15.31 -12.98
N GLY A 81 -11.74 -14.10 -12.41
CA GLY A 81 -12.73 -13.51 -11.51
C GLY A 81 -14.11 -13.40 -12.17
N LYS A 82 -14.16 -12.90 -13.41
CA LYS A 82 -15.39 -12.77 -14.20
C LYS A 82 -16.07 -14.11 -14.49
N TYR A 83 -15.31 -15.15 -14.80
CA TYR A 83 -15.88 -16.47 -15.09
C TYR A 83 -16.44 -17.13 -13.82
N PHE A 84 -15.75 -17.03 -12.69
CA PHE A 84 -16.30 -17.49 -11.41
C PHE A 84 -17.51 -16.66 -10.97
N GLU A 85 -17.49 -15.34 -11.13
CA GLU A 85 -18.64 -14.48 -10.83
C GLU A 85 -19.88 -14.85 -11.67
N LYS A 86 -19.68 -15.14 -12.97
CA LYS A 86 -20.76 -15.65 -13.84
C LYS A 86 -21.28 -17.01 -13.39
N LEU A 87 -20.38 -17.89 -12.96
CA LEU A 87 -20.77 -19.20 -12.45
C LEU A 87 -21.65 -19.03 -11.21
N GLU A 88 -21.26 -18.17 -10.28
CA GLU A 88 -22.06 -17.84 -9.09
C GLU A 88 -23.43 -17.26 -9.44
N ALA A 89 -23.49 -16.35 -10.42
CA ALA A 89 -24.73 -15.70 -10.84
C ALA A 89 -25.71 -16.67 -11.51
N ARG A 90 -25.20 -17.61 -12.31
CA ARG A 90 -26.03 -18.54 -13.10
C ARG A 90 -26.35 -19.84 -12.36
N PHE A 91 -25.42 -20.33 -11.55
CA PHE A 91 -25.49 -21.61 -10.87
C PHE A 91 -25.22 -21.47 -9.36
N PRO A 92 -26.03 -20.67 -8.61
CA PRO A 92 -25.76 -20.35 -7.20
C PRO A 92 -25.81 -21.57 -6.26
N PHE A 93 -26.52 -22.63 -6.65
CA PHE A 93 -26.67 -23.86 -5.87
C PHE A 93 -26.00 -25.08 -6.54
N GLY A 94 -25.16 -24.83 -7.55
CA GLY A 94 -24.42 -25.90 -8.24
C GLY A 94 -23.35 -26.54 -7.36
N PRO A 95 -22.88 -27.76 -7.70
CA PRO A 95 -21.84 -28.45 -6.95
C PRO A 95 -20.53 -27.65 -6.82
N TYR A 96 -20.25 -26.74 -7.75
CA TYR A 96 -19.05 -25.91 -7.73
C TYR A 96 -19.27 -24.51 -7.14
N SER A 97 -20.49 -24.16 -6.75
CA SER A 97 -20.84 -22.77 -6.42
C SER A 97 -20.05 -22.24 -5.22
N GLN A 98 -19.90 -23.05 -4.17
CA GLN A 98 -19.16 -22.68 -2.98
C GLN A 98 -17.66 -22.46 -3.28
N GLN A 99 -17.06 -23.35 -4.08
CA GLN A 99 -15.65 -23.22 -4.46
C GLN A 99 -15.44 -22.03 -5.40
N ALA A 100 -16.37 -21.78 -6.32
CA ALA A 100 -16.33 -20.64 -7.22
C ALA A 100 -16.34 -19.30 -6.46
N GLN A 101 -17.15 -19.17 -5.40
CA GLN A 101 -17.17 -17.97 -4.54
C GLN A 101 -15.82 -17.63 -3.90
N ILE A 102 -15.08 -18.64 -3.44
CA ILE A 102 -13.76 -18.39 -2.86
C ILE A 102 -12.74 -18.12 -3.97
N ASN A 103 -12.83 -18.84 -5.08
CA ASN A 103 -11.91 -18.67 -6.21
C ASN A 103 -12.09 -17.31 -6.89
N SER A 104 -13.31 -16.77 -6.96
CA SER A 104 -13.53 -15.42 -7.47
C SER A 104 -12.82 -14.38 -6.60
N ALA A 105 -12.95 -14.47 -5.26
CA ALA A 105 -12.22 -13.62 -4.33
C ALA A 105 -10.69 -13.73 -4.50
N TYR A 106 -10.17 -14.95 -4.63
CA TYR A 106 -8.74 -15.19 -4.89
C TYR A 106 -8.28 -14.56 -6.22
N CYS A 107 -9.05 -14.72 -7.29
CA CYS A 107 -8.72 -14.14 -8.58
C CYS A 107 -8.78 -12.61 -8.57
N TYR A 108 -9.77 -12.00 -7.92
CA TYR A 108 -9.76 -10.53 -7.75
C TYR A 108 -8.56 -10.04 -6.95
N TRP A 109 -8.19 -10.75 -5.88
CA TRP A 109 -7.00 -10.41 -5.10
C TRP A 109 -5.73 -10.45 -5.96
N LYS A 110 -5.54 -11.53 -6.72
CA LYS A 110 -4.41 -11.68 -7.62
C LYS A 110 -4.42 -10.69 -8.79
N ALA A 111 -5.60 -10.23 -9.21
CA ALA A 111 -5.78 -9.17 -10.19
C ALA A 111 -5.54 -7.76 -9.63
N GLN A 112 -5.17 -7.62 -8.34
CA GLN A 112 -5.03 -6.34 -7.63
C GLN A 112 -6.35 -5.56 -7.49
N GLU A 113 -7.49 -6.24 -7.62
CA GLU A 113 -8.83 -5.71 -7.39
C GLU A 113 -9.26 -5.97 -5.93
N GLN A 114 -8.55 -5.34 -4.98
CA GLN A 114 -8.73 -5.61 -3.54
C GLN A 114 -10.17 -5.35 -3.06
N ALA A 115 -10.82 -4.28 -3.51
CA ALA A 115 -12.18 -3.95 -3.09
C ALA A 115 -13.18 -5.05 -3.50
N GLN A 116 -13.08 -5.54 -4.74
CA GLN A 116 -13.89 -6.64 -5.26
C GLN A 116 -13.60 -7.94 -4.51
N ALA A 117 -12.31 -8.23 -4.24
CA ALA A 117 -11.89 -9.40 -3.48
C ALA A 117 -12.48 -9.40 -2.06
N LEU A 118 -12.47 -8.26 -1.37
CA LEU A 118 -13.05 -8.09 -0.03
C LEU A 118 -14.56 -8.31 -0.03
N ILE A 119 -15.28 -7.76 -1.02
CA ILE A 119 -16.73 -7.96 -1.15
C ILE A 119 -17.04 -9.44 -1.38
N ALA A 120 -16.30 -10.10 -2.27
CA ALA A 120 -16.50 -11.51 -2.59
C ALA A 120 -16.23 -12.42 -1.38
N ILE A 121 -15.12 -12.21 -0.66
CA ILE A 121 -14.77 -13.05 0.49
C ILE A 121 -15.69 -12.81 1.69
N ASP A 122 -16.11 -11.56 1.94
CA ASP A 122 -17.06 -11.26 3.01
C ASP A 122 -18.43 -11.87 2.74
N ARG A 123 -18.86 -11.87 1.48
CA ARG A 123 -20.08 -12.57 1.06
C ARG A 123 -19.96 -14.06 1.34
N PHE A 124 -18.85 -14.70 0.95
CA PHE A 124 -18.62 -16.11 1.22
C PHE A 124 -18.70 -16.45 2.72
N ILE A 125 -17.97 -15.70 3.55
CA ILE A 125 -17.95 -15.90 5.02
C ILE A 125 -19.35 -15.77 5.62
N LYS A 126 -20.14 -14.79 5.15
CA LYS A 126 -21.51 -14.56 5.63
C LYS A 126 -22.47 -15.68 5.21
N LEU A 127 -22.37 -16.15 3.97
CA LEU A 127 -23.28 -17.17 3.42
C LEU A 127 -22.92 -18.59 3.90
N HIS A 128 -21.65 -18.88 4.15
CA HIS A 128 -21.14 -20.23 4.36
C HIS A 128 -20.42 -20.41 5.72
N GLN A 129 -21.05 -19.97 6.81
CA GLN A 129 -20.47 -20.03 8.17
C GLN A 129 -20.15 -21.43 8.71
N GLY A 130 -20.72 -22.48 8.11
CA GLY A 130 -20.46 -23.90 8.44
C GLY A 130 -19.54 -24.61 7.44
N SER A 131 -18.93 -23.89 6.49
CA SER A 131 -18.05 -24.49 5.49
C SER A 131 -16.79 -25.11 6.13
N PRO A 132 -16.33 -26.29 5.67
CA PRO A 132 -15.01 -26.81 6.06
C PRO A 132 -13.85 -25.93 5.56
N THR A 133 -14.07 -25.08 4.55
CA THR A 133 -13.07 -24.17 3.97
C THR A 133 -13.09 -22.76 4.57
N LEU A 134 -13.83 -22.56 5.67
CA LEU A 134 -13.99 -21.25 6.28
C LEU A 134 -12.66 -20.72 6.86
N ASP A 135 -11.78 -21.61 7.28
CA ASP A 135 -10.41 -21.31 7.70
C ASP A 135 -9.62 -20.61 6.58
N TYR A 136 -9.67 -21.15 5.35
CA TYR A 136 -9.07 -20.54 4.18
C TYR A 136 -9.71 -19.19 3.85
N ALA A 137 -11.03 -19.05 4.03
CA ALA A 137 -11.70 -17.80 3.71
C ALA A 137 -11.26 -16.65 4.63
N TYR A 138 -11.14 -16.88 5.94
CA TYR A 138 -10.58 -15.89 6.87
C TYR A 138 -9.10 -15.63 6.60
N TYR A 139 -8.33 -16.66 6.26
CA TYR A 139 -6.93 -16.50 5.87
C TYR A 139 -6.79 -15.64 4.61
N LEU A 140 -7.56 -15.91 3.55
CA LEU A 140 -7.58 -15.15 2.32
C LEU A 140 -8.04 -13.71 2.57
N LYS A 141 -9.06 -13.50 3.41
CA LYS A 141 -9.47 -12.15 3.84
C LYS A 141 -8.31 -11.40 4.48
N GLY A 142 -7.57 -12.07 5.38
CA GLY A 142 -6.34 -11.55 5.97
C GLY A 142 -5.31 -11.18 4.92
N LEU A 143 -5.06 -12.03 3.92
CA LEU A 143 -4.13 -11.73 2.82
C LEU A 143 -4.57 -10.57 1.92
N ILE A 144 -5.88 -10.39 1.72
CA ILE A 144 -6.41 -9.30 0.90
C ILE A 144 -6.25 -7.96 1.61
N THR A 145 -6.51 -7.89 2.91
CA THR A 145 -6.32 -6.67 3.71
C THR A 145 -4.87 -6.45 4.11
N PHE A 146 -4.07 -7.51 4.16
CA PHE A 146 -2.64 -7.45 4.46
C PHE A 146 -1.91 -6.82 3.28
N ASN A 147 -1.53 -5.56 3.46
CA ASN A 147 -0.74 -4.83 2.49
C ASN A 147 0.73 -5.26 2.58
N ASP A 148 1.10 -6.32 1.86
CA ASP A 148 2.46 -6.90 1.85
C ASP A 148 3.44 -6.16 0.91
N ASP A 149 3.09 -5.00 0.36
CA ASP A 149 3.98 -4.22 -0.52
C ASP A 149 5.26 -3.72 0.18
N LEU A 150 5.48 -4.10 1.45
CA LEU A 150 6.68 -3.84 2.24
C LEU A 150 7.39 -5.11 2.75
N GLY A 151 7.17 -6.28 2.17
CA GLY A 151 8.12 -7.40 2.29
C GLY A 151 9.45 -7.09 1.57
N TRP A 152 10.61 -7.29 2.24
CA TRP A 152 12.02 -7.09 1.78
C TRP A 152 12.35 -5.73 1.13
N LEU A 153 11.64 -5.34 0.07
CA LEU A 153 11.92 -4.22 -0.83
C LEU A 153 11.49 -2.86 -0.25
N GLY A 154 10.54 -2.83 0.70
CA GLY A 154 10.16 -1.61 1.42
C GLY A 154 11.33 -0.99 2.20
N ASN A 155 12.18 -1.82 2.80
CA ASN A 155 13.41 -1.38 3.46
C ASN A 155 14.43 -0.76 2.47
N PHE A 156 14.36 -1.08 1.18
CA PHE A 156 15.26 -0.55 0.15
C PHE A 156 14.72 0.77 -0.45
N THR A 157 13.40 0.93 -0.52
CA THR A 157 12.76 2.16 -1.00
C THR A 157 12.61 3.22 0.10
N GLY A 158 12.93 2.87 1.35
CA GLY A 158 12.81 3.78 2.50
C GLY A 158 11.36 4.16 2.83
N GLN A 159 10.39 3.41 2.30
CA GLN A 159 9.00 3.57 2.70
C GLN A 159 8.83 2.86 4.03
N ASP A 160 8.55 3.62 5.08
CA ASP A 160 8.23 3.07 6.38
C ASP A 160 6.77 2.60 6.35
N LEU A 161 6.50 1.36 6.78
CA LEU A 161 5.14 0.87 7.03
C LEU A 161 4.37 1.81 7.97
N SER A 162 5.08 2.59 8.79
CA SER A 162 4.49 3.52 9.75
C SER A 162 3.59 4.58 9.14
N GLU A 163 3.71 4.86 7.84
CA GLU A 163 2.95 5.93 7.17
C GLU A 163 1.66 5.46 6.49
N ARG A 164 1.42 4.15 6.37
CA ARG A 164 0.23 3.61 5.68
C ARG A 164 -0.82 3.03 6.64
N ASP A 165 -2.07 3.11 6.19
CA ASP A 165 -3.31 2.98 6.98
C ASP A 165 -3.27 1.89 8.08
N PRO A 166 -3.18 2.29 9.37
CA PRO A 166 -3.21 1.36 10.50
C PRO A 166 -4.49 0.52 10.55
N LYS A 167 -5.57 0.97 9.91
CA LYS A 167 -6.85 0.26 9.88
C LYS A 167 -6.74 -1.05 9.11
N ALA A 168 -6.14 -1.05 7.92
CA ALA A 168 -5.98 -2.25 7.10
C ALA A 168 -5.14 -3.31 7.83
N ALA A 169 -4.06 -2.88 8.51
CA ALA A 169 -3.23 -3.76 9.34
C ALA A 169 -4.03 -4.38 10.50
N LYS A 170 -4.88 -3.60 11.17
CA LYS A 170 -5.78 -4.12 12.22
C LYS A 170 -6.80 -5.11 11.66
N GLU A 171 -7.40 -4.82 10.52
CA GLU A 171 -8.36 -5.72 9.86
C GLU A 171 -7.72 -7.04 9.40
N ALA A 172 -6.48 -6.98 8.91
CA ALA A 172 -5.68 -8.16 8.60
C ALA A 172 -5.38 -8.98 9.87
N PHE A 173 -4.94 -8.31 10.94
CA PHE A 173 -4.67 -8.95 12.23
C PHE A 173 -5.90 -9.68 12.77
N GLU A 174 -7.08 -9.06 12.77
CA GLU A 174 -8.32 -9.69 13.24
C GLU A 174 -8.73 -10.90 12.38
N SER A 175 -8.49 -10.83 11.07
CA SER A 175 -8.76 -11.94 10.16
C SER A 175 -7.84 -13.13 10.43
N PHE A 176 -6.53 -12.90 10.57
CA PHE A 176 -5.56 -13.94 10.95
C PHE A 176 -5.80 -14.48 12.36
N LYS A 177 -6.14 -13.61 13.31
CA LYS A 177 -6.51 -14.00 14.67
C LYS A 177 -7.71 -14.96 14.66
N THR A 178 -8.70 -14.69 13.82
CA THR A 178 -9.85 -15.60 13.67
C THR A 178 -9.41 -16.98 13.18
N VAL A 179 -8.44 -17.06 12.27
CA VAL A 179 -7.87 -18.35 11.83
C VAL A 179 -7.25 -19.10 13.01
N VAL A 180 -6.39 -18.43 13.78
CA VAL A 180 -5.66 -19.04 14.90
C VAL A 180 -6.60 -19.45 16.04
N ASP A 181 -7.54 -18.58 16.41
CA ASP A 181 -8.41 -18.80 17.57
C ASP A 181 -9.52 -19.81 17.27
N ARG A 182 -10.10 -19.79 16.06
CA ARG A 182 -11.23 -20.65 15.67
C ARG A 182 -10.80 -21.93 14.96
N PHE A 183 -9.67 -21.91 14.26
CA PHE A 183 -9.19 -23.03 13.44
C PHE A 183 -7.70 -23.35 13.75
N PRO A 184 -7.36 -23.67 15.01
CA PRO A 184 -5.96 -23.86 15.43
C PRO A 184 -5.25 -24.99 14.68
N ASP A 185 -5.98 -26.03 14.25
CA ASP A 185 -5.45 -27.17 13.49
C ASP A 185 -5.40 -26.92 11.96
N SER A 186 -5.82 -25.73 11.50
CA SER A 186 -5.75 -25.39 10.08
C SER A 186 -4.30 -25.31 9.60
N LYS A 187 -4.06 -25.76 8.36
CA LYS A 187 -2.77 -25.58 7.70
C LYS A 187 -2.34 -24.10 7.56
N TYR A 188 -3.27 -23.16 7.69
CA TYR A 188 -3.01 -21.72 7.59
C TYR A 188 -2.73 -21.06 8.95
N ALA A 189 -2.95 -21.74 10.07
CA ALA A 189 -2.75 -21.16 11.41
C ALA A 189 -1.30 -20.76 11.69
N PRO A 190 -0.26 -21.55 11.32
CA PRO A 190 1.14 -21.15 11.53
C PRO A 190 1.52 -19.87 10.77
N ASP A 191 1.16 -19.76 9.49
CA ASP A 191 1.43 -18.56 8.70
C ASP A 191 0.65 -17.34 9.22
N SER A 192 -0.61 -17.55 9.64
CA SER A 192 -1.42 -16.51 10.28
C SER A 192 -0.77 -15.95 11.54
N LEU A 193 -0.20 -16.82 12.39
CA LEU A 193 0.56 -16.42 13.58
C LEU A 193 1.78 -15.57 13.23
N ASP A 194 2.54 -15.95 12.20
CA ASP A 194 3.73 -15.21 11.78
C ASP A 194 3.36 -13.83 11.22
N ARG A 195 2.28 -13.75 10.43
CA ARG A 195 1.76 -12.47 9.94
C ARG A 195 1.22 -11.59 11.07
N MET A 196 0.54 -12.17 12.06
CA MET A 196 0.10 -11.42 13.25
C MET A 196 1.30 -10.82 14.01
N ARG A 197 2.37 -11.60 14.20
CA ARG A 197 3.62 -11.10 14.82
C ARG A 197 4.23 -9.98 14.00
N TYR A 198 4.29 -10.15 12.68
CA TYR A 198 4.79 -9.11 11.78
C TYR A 198 3.98 -7.81 11.92
N ILE A 199 2.65 -7.88 11.84
CA ILE A 199 1.77 -6.70 11.97
C ILE A 199 1.99 -6.00 13.31
N VAL A 200 1.99 -6.75 14.42
CA VAL A 200 2.21 -6.17 15.76
C VAL A 200 3.56 -5.49 15.85
N ASN A 201 4.63 -6.13 15.34
CA ASN A 201 5.96 -5.55 15.36
C ASN A 201 6.05 -4.29 14.49
N SER A 202 5.43 -4.28 13.30
CA SER A 202 5.40 -3.11 12.41
C SER A 202 4.62 -1.95 13.00
N LEU A 203 3.46 -2.20 13.62
CA LEU A 203 2.66 -1.17 14.29
C LEU A 203 3.40 -0.60 15.51
N ALA A 204 4.05 -1.45 16.30
CA ALA A 204 4.85 -1.02 17.44
C ALA A 204 6.03 -0.14 17.00
N GLU A 205 6.74 -0.53 15.93
CA GLU A 205 7.84 0.25 15.37
C GLU A 205 7.37 1.63 14.88
N ALA A 206 6.23 1.66 14.19
CA ALA A 206 5.62 2.90 13.73
C ALA A 206 5.33 3.88 14.87
N ASP A 207 4.67 3.41 15.93
CA ASP A 207 4.36 4.24 17.09
C ASP A 207 5.64 4.68 17.83
N VAL A 208 6.67 3.83 17.91
CA VAL A 208 7.98 4.20 18.47
C VAL A 208 8.67 5.28 17.64
N ASN A 209 8.64 5.19 16.31
CA ASN A 209 9.20 6.21 15.41
C ASN A 209 8.50 7.57 15.64
N VAL A 210 7.18 7.57 15.82
CA VAL A 210 6.42 8.78 16.19
C VAL A 210 6.82 9.30 17.57
N ALA A 211 6.99 8.42 18.56
CA ALA A 211 7.44 8.79 19.90
C ALA A 211 8.82 9.47 19.86
N ARG A 212 9.75 8.91 19.09
CA ARG A 212 11.10 9.45 18.87
C ARG A 212 11.06 10.80 18.17
N PHE A 213 10.23 10.93 17.13
CA PHE A 213 10.02 12.18 16.41
C PHE A 213 9.52 13.30 17.33
N TYR A 214 8.57 13.01 18.22
CA TYR A 214 8.10 13.98 19.22
C TYR A 214 9.17 14.33 20.25
N TYR A 215 9.93 13.34 20.72
CA TYR A 215 11.02 13.57 21.66
C TYR A 215 12.06 14.54 21.09
N GLN A 216 12.50 14.30 19.85
CA GLN A 216 13.48 15.16 19.17
C GLN A 216 13.02 16.61 18.98
N ARG A 217 11.70 16.84 18.95
CA ARG A 217 11.08 18.17 18.84
C ARG A 217 10.76 18.82 20.18
N GLY A 218 11.12 18.18 21.29
CA GLY A 218 10.82 18.67 22.64
C GLY A 218 9.37 18.48 23.09
N ALA A 219 8.56 17.76 22.33
CA ALA A 219 7.17 17.44 22.69
C ALA A 219 7.12 16.22 23.64
N TYR A 220 7.72 16.35 24.83
CA TYR A 220 7.97 15.23 25.73
C TYR A 220 6.70 14.56 26.27
N LEU A 221 5.62 15.31 26.51
CA LEU A 221 4.33 14.73 26.92
C LEU A 221 3.73 13.85 25.81
N ALA A 222 3.74 14.33 24.56
CA ALA A 222 3.25 13.57 23.42
C ALA A 222 4.12 12.32 23.16
N SER A 223 5.43 12.47 23.32
CA SER A 223 6.38 11.35 23.24
C SER A 223 6.12 10.29 24.30
N ALA A 224 5.97 10.68 25.57
CA ALA A 224 5.64 9.78 26.67
C ALA A 224 4.31 9.05 26.44
N ASN A 225 3.26 9.78 26.04
CA ASN A 225 1.95 9.18 25.73
C ASN A 225 2.07 8.13 24.61
N ARG A 226 2.84 8.42 23.56
CA ARG A 226 3.03 7.49 22.44
C ARG A 226 3.83 6.25 22.87
N ALA A 227 4.89 6.43 23.65
CA ALA A 227 5.66 5.32 24.21
C ALA A 227 4.82 4.41 25.14
N GLN A 228 3.95 5.00 25.97
CA GLN A 228 3.01 4.25 26.81
C GLN A 228 2.03 3.41 25.99
N LEU A 229 1.54 3.92 24.86
CA LEU A 229 0.69 3.14 23.95
C LEU A 229 1.41 1.89 23.47
N VAL A 230 2.69 2.02 23.08
CA VAL A 230 3.50 0.87 22.62
C VAL A 230 3.64 -0.18 23.71
N ILE A 231 3.98 0.23 24.93
CA ILE A 231 4.19 -0.68 26.07
C ILE A 231 2.89 -1.39 26.44
N ARG A 232 1.74 -0.70 26.36
CA ARG A 232 0.43 -1.24 26.73
C ARG A 232 -0.15 -2.16 25.65
N ASP A 233 -0.07 -1.75 24.38
CA ASP A 233 -0.81 -2.39 23.29
C ASP A 233 0.06 -3.43 22.55
N TYR A 234 1.39 -3.36 22.66
CA TYR A 234 2.35 -4.24 21.96
C TYR A 234 3.43 -4.81 22.90
N ASP A 235 3.04 -5.28 24.09
CA ASP A 235 3.91 -5.75 25.18
C ASP A 235 5.03 -6.76 24.80
N ARG A 236 4.82 -7.56 23.76
CA ARG A 236 5.76 -8.58 23.25
C ARG A 236 6.56 -8.13 22.03
N ALA A 237 6.36 -6.91 21.54
CA ALA A 237 7.09 -6.41 20.37
C ALA A 237 8.53 -6.02 20.76
N PRO A 238 9.53 -6.27 19.90
CA PRO A 238 10.91 -5.82 20.14
C PRO A 238 11.03 -4.31 20.33
N ALA A 239 10.12 -3.53 19.74
CA ALA A 239 10.08 -2.07 19.85
C ALA A 239 9.81 -1.56 21.28
N VAL A 240 9.32 -2.40 22.19
CA VAL A 240 9.05 -2.04 23.60
C VAL A 240 10.31 -1.59 24.32
N GLU A 241 11.47 -2.18 23.99
CA GLU A 241 12.76 -1.77 24.54
C GLU A 241 13.00 -0.26 24.33
N GLU A 242 12.82 0.19 23.10
CA GLU A 242 12.99 1.59 22.74
C GLU A 242 11.88 2.49 23.28
N ALA A 243 10.64 2.01 23.31
CA ALA A 243 9.53 2.74 23.91
C ALA A 243 9.81 3.05 25.38
N LEU A 244 10.29 2.08 26.17
CA LEU A 244 10.67 2.29 27.56
C LEU A 244 11.82 3.28 27.70
N TYR A 245 12.84 3.22 26.83
CA TYR A 245 13.91 4.21 26.80
C TYR A 245 13.36 5.64 26.57
N ILE A 246 12.53 5.83 25.54
CA ILE A 246 11.92 7.12 25.22
C ILE A 246 11.03 7.61 26.36
N LEU A 247 10.31 6.70 27.02
CA LEU A 247 9.46 7.02 28.17
C LEU A 247 10.30 7.54 29.36
N VAL A 248 11.37 6.84 29.72
CA VAL A 248 12.32 7.26 30.76
C VAL A 248 12.84 8.67 30.47
N LYS A 249 13.34 8.89 29.25
CA LYS A 249 13.91 10.19 28.83
C LYS A 249 12.87 11.29 28.76
N SER A 250 11.65 10.99 28.33
CA SER A 250 10.55 11.96 28.33
C SER A 250 10.18 12.38 29.75
N TYR A 251 10.11 11.45 30.69
CA TYR A 251 9.85 11.77 32.09
C TYR A 251 10.99 12.56 32.75
N GLU A 252 12.26 12.28 32.44
CA GLU A 252 13.39 13.11 32.88
C GLU A 252 13.22 14.56 32.41
N LYS A 253 12.88 14.77 31.14
CA LYS A 253 12.68 16.10 30.56
C LYS A 253 11.46 16.85 31.09
N LEU A 254 10.45 16.12 31.57
CA LEU A 254 9.27 16.68 32.23
C LEU A 254 9.47 16.93 33.73
N GLY A 255 10.60 16.52 34.31
CA GLY A 255 10.84 16.61 35.76
C GLY A 255 10.06 15.58 36.60
N LEU A 256 9.52 14.53 35.97
CA LEU A 256 8.73 13.49 36.63
C LEU A 256 9.65 12.34 37.10
N THR A 257 10.49 12.65 38.08
CA THR A 257 11.59 11.77 38.54
C THR A 257 11.13 10.40 39.03
N GLN A 258 10.03 10.33 39.78
CA GLN A 258 9.50 9.05 40.26
C GLN A 258 9.10 8.13 39.09
N LEU A 259 8.32 8.65 38.14
CA LEU A 259 7.88 7.90 36.97
C LEU A 259 9.05 7.49 36.07
N SER A 260 10.06 8.36 35.94
CA SER A 260 11.29 8.05 35.22
C SER A 260 12.03 6.87 35.87
N ASN A 261 12.26 6.91 37.18
CA ASN A 261 12.95 5.85 37.92
C ASN A 261 12.18 4.52 37.89
N ASP A 262 10.85 4.57 38.00
CA ASP A 262 10.01 3.38 37.93
C ASP A 262 10.05 2.77 36.52
N SER A 263 9.99 3.61 35.48
CA SER A 263 10.12 3.15 34.09
C SER A 263 11.51 2.56 33.80
N ALA A 264 12.57 3.15 34.36
CA ALA A 264 13.94 2.64 34.23
C ALA A 264 14.10 1.28 34.94
N ARG A 265 13.44 1.08 36.07
CA ARG A 265 13.39 -0.23 36.75
C ARG A 265 12.70 -1.29 35.90
N VAL A 266 11.57 -0.95 35.28
CA VAL A 266 10.86 -1.85 34.36
C VAL A 266 11.74 -2.18 33.16
N PHE A 267 12.44 -1.20 32.58
CA PHE A 267 13.42 -1.43 31.53
C PHE A 267 14.49 -2.44 31.97
N ALA A 268 15.14 -2.21 33.12
CA ALA A 268 16.23 -3.06 33.60
C ALA A 268 15.78 -4.50 33.90
N LEU A 269 14.53 -4.68 34.37
CA LEU A 269 13.98 -6.01 34.63
C LEU A 269 13.68 -6.81 33.36
N ASN A 270 13.22 -6.15 32.29
CA ASN A 270 12.83 -6.82 31.04
C ASN A 270 13.98 -6.91 30.03
N PHE A 271 14.93 -5.97 30.08
CA PHE A 271 16.05 -5.85 29.13
C PHE A 271 17.39 -5.67 29.88
N PRO A 272 17.80 -6.63 30.74
CA PRO A 272 18.99 -6.51 31.57
C PRO A 272 20.30 -6.39 30.77
N ASP A 273 20.35 -7.00 29.58
CA ASP A 273 21.53 -7.00 28.70
C ASP A 273 21.54 -5.84 27.69
N SER A 274 20.53 -4.97 27.73
CA SER A 274 20.42 -3.85 26.80
C SER A 274 21.30 -2.68 27.20
N THR A 275 22.09 -2.20 26.24
CA THR A 275 22.89 -0.97 26.36
C THR A 275 22.11 0.29 25.97
N MET A 276 20.80 0.17 25.68
CA MET A 276 20.02 1.26 25.11
C MET A 276 19.78 2.41 26.09
N LEU A 277 19.72 2.15 27.40
CA LEU A 277 19.63 3.22 28.41
C LEU A 277 20.84 4.16 28.39
N GLU A 278 22.02 3.64 28.03
CA GLU A 278 23.27 4.40 27.98
C GLU A 278 23.49 5.02 26.60
N THR A 279 23.26 4.26 25.53
CA THR A 279 23.60 4.67 24.16
C THR A 279 22.47 5.45 23.48
N GLY A 280 21.22 5.26 23.90
CA GLY A 280 20.03 5.79 23.24
C GLY A 280 19.76 5.25 21.84
N GLN A 281 20.50 4.22 21.43
CA GLN A 281 20.39 3.56 20.13
C GLN A 281 19.99 2.11 20.34
N ARG A 282 19.09 1.61 19.49
CA ARG A 282 18.76 0.19 19.45
C ARG A 282 19.98 -0.58 18.95
N VAL A 283 20.36 -1.66 19.64
CA VAL A 283 21.42 -2.55 19.17
C VAL A 283 20.96 -3.18 17.86
N LYS A 284 21.48 -2.71 16.74
CA LYS A 284 21.28 -3.39 15.45
C LYS A 284 22.05 -4.70 15.54
N LYS A 285 21.35 -5.83 15.64
CA LYS A 285 21.97 -7.15 15.43
C LYS A 285 22.58 -7.13 14.03
N GLU A 286 23.90 -7.03 13.94
CA GLU A 286 24.62 -7.20 12.69
C GLU A 286 24.41 -8.65 12.23
N VAL A 287 23.48 -8.84 11.29
CA VAL A 287 23.34 -10.14 10.64
C VAL A 287 24.53 -10.30 9.73
N LYS A 288 25.55 -11.00 10.23
CA LYS A 288 26.77 -11.29 9.50
C LYS A 288 26.40 -12.11 8.27
N TRP A 289 26.77 -11.63 7.08
CA TRP A 289 26.35 -12.19 5.78
C TRP A 289 26.65 -13.69 5.61
N TRP A 290 27.59 -14.26 6.35
CA TRP A 290 27.91 -15.69 6.36
C TRP A 290 26.97 -16.57 7.19
N GLN A 291 26.18 -16.00 8.12
CA GLN A 291 25.22 -16.77 8.93
C GLN A 291 23.97 -17.20 8.15
N PHE A 292 23.78 -16.69 6.93
CA PHE A 292 22.68 -17.08 6.03
C PHE A 292 22.80 -18.52 5.52
N TRP A 293 23.99 -19.13 5.54
CA TRP A 293 24.26 -20.45 4.94
C TRP A 293 24.19 -21.63 5.94
N ASN A 294 23.92 -21.37 7.23
CA ASN A 294 23.93 -22.38 8.29
C ASN A 294 22.53 -22.81 8.76
N LYS A 295 21.52 -22.77 7.89
CA LYS A 295 20.18 -23.30 8.18
C LYS A 295 19.81 -24.42 7.22
#